data_AF-A0A7J3F0B5-F1
#
_entry.id   AF-A0A7J3F0B5-F1
#
_cell.length_a   1.000
_cell.length_b   1.000
_cell.length_c   1.000
_cell.angle_alpha   90.00
_cell.angle_beta   90.00
_cell.angle_gamma   90.00
#
_symmetry.space_group_name_H-M   'P 1'
#
loop_
_entity.id
_entity.type
_entity.pdbx_description
1 polymer ?
#
loop_
_entity_poly.entity_id
_entity_poly.type
_entity_poly.pdbx_seq_one_letter_code
_entity_poly.pdbx_strand_id
1 'polypeptide(L)' 'MVKVEVLSGRRNIGGNFIRVEDKTRVIVFDQGIRFDLMGAFYAGSIAPRGLRELREMGVVPKAEWYDGVSDIYISHM' A
#
# COMPACT_ATOMS: atom_id res chain seq x y z
N MET A 1 -12.02 -4.01 20.60
CA MET A 1 -12.79 -3.87 19.35
C MET A 1 -11.77 -3.97 18.23
N VAL A 2 -12.02 -4.84 17.25
CA VAL A 2 -11.13 -4.98 16.10
C VAL A 2 -11.54 -3.94 15.05
N LYS A 3 -10.59 -3.14 14.57
CA LYS A 3 -10.77 -2.19 13.48
C LYS A 3 -10.11 -2.75 12.23
N VAL A 4 -10.83 -2.79 11.12
CA VAL A 4 -10.32 -3.22 9.82
C VAL A 4 -10.48 -2.08 8.82
N GLU A 5 -9.38 -1.65 8.22
CA GLU A 5 -9.34 -0.55 7.26
C GLU A 5 -8.67 -0.99 5.96
N VAL A 6 -9.38 -0.79 4.85
CA VAL A 6 -8.80 -0.94 3.50
C VAL A 6 -8.22 0.41 3.11
N LEU A 7 -6.92 0.60 3.32
CA LEU A 7 -6.24 1.88 3.02
C LEU A 7 -5.92 2.02 1.53
N SER A 8 -5.74 0.91 0.81
CA SER A 8 -5.54 0.89 -0.64
C SER A 8 -6.08 -0.39 -1.28
N GLY A 9 -6.23 -0.38 -2.61
CA GLY A 9 -6.75 -1.49 -3.42
C GLY A 9 -8.29 -1.58 -3.47
N ARG A 10 -9.01 -0.72 -2.74
CA ARG A 10 -10.48 -0.71 -2.76
C ARG A 10 -11.00 -0.32 -4.14
N ARG A 11 -11.83 -1.19 -4.75
CA ARG A 11 -12.42 -1.03 -6.09
C ARG A 11 -11.37 -0.90 -7.20
N ASN A 12 -10.21 -1.52 -7.03
CA ASN A 12 -9.15 -1.55 -8.03
C ASN A 12 -8.46 -2.93 -8.04
N ILE A 13 -7.80 -3.27 -9.14
CA ILE A 13 -6.95 -4.47 -9.23
C ILE A 13 -5.53 -4.04 -8.90
N GLY A 14 -4.98 -4.58 -7.80
CA GLY A 14 -3.67 -4.22 -7.29
C GLY A 14 -3.71 -3.12 -6.23
N GLY A 15 -2.56 -2.88 -5.61
CA GLY A 15 -2.43 -1.88 -4.55
C GLY A 15 -2.98 -2.32 -3.19
N ASN A 16 -3.17 -3.62 -2.96
CA ASN A 16 -3.74 -4.13 -1.71
C ASN A 16 -2.91 -3.68 -0.50
N PHE A 17 -3.59 -3.04 0.45
CA PHE A 17 -3.04 -2.69 1.76
C PHE A 17 -4.18 -2.61 2.76
N ILE A 18 -4.26 -3.60 3.66
CA ILE A 18 -5.30 -3.70 4.67
C ILE A 18 -4.65 -3.59 6.05
N ARG A 19 -5.12 -2.64 6.86
CA ARG A 19 -4.66 -2.44 8.23
C ARG A 19 -5.69 -3.01 9.20
N VAL A 20 -5.22 -3.83 10.13
CA VAL A 20 -6.05 -4.41 11.20
C VAL A 20 -5.47 -3.99 12.54
N GLU A 21 -6.30 -3.36 13.36
CA GLU A 21 -5.95 -2.90 14.70
C GLU A 21 -6.79 -3.65 15.73
N ASP A 22 -6.14 -4.29 16.70
CA ASP A 22 -6.77 -4.88 17.87
C ASP A 22 -5.99 -4.53 19.14
N LYS A 23 -6.62 -3.74 20.02
CA LYS A 23 -6.04 -3.24 21.28
C LYS A 23 -4.71 -2.53 21.05
N THR A 24 -3.59 -3.18 21.36
CA THR A 24 -2.23 -2.64 21.25
C THR A 24 -1.48 -3.18 20.04
N ARG A 25 -2.10 -4.03 19.23
CA ARG A 25 -1.48 -4.68 18.08
C ARG A 25 -2.06 -4.11 16.79
N VAL A 26 -1.16 -3.73 15.90
CA VAL A 26 -1.48 -3.28 14.55
C VAL A 26 -0.72 -4.18 13.59
N ILE A 27 -1.44 -4.82 12.68
CA ILE A 27 -0.86 -5.62 11.61
C ILE A 27 -1.34 -5.09 10.27
N VAL A 28 -0.56 -5.34 9.22
CA VAL A 28 -0.96 -5.03 7.85
C VAL A 28 -0.85 -6.26 6.96
N PHE A 29 -1.75 -6.33 5.99
CA PHE A 29 -1.74 -7.34 4.93
C PHE A 29 -1.41 -6.69 3.60
N ASP A 30 -0.45 -7.30 2.91
CA ASP A 30 0.10 -6.91 1.63
C ASP A 30 0.71 -5.49 1.59
N GLN A 31 1.36 -5.20 0.46
CA GLN A 31 1.95 -3.90 0.16
C GLN A 31 1.96 -3.67 -1.36
N GLY A 32 0.82 -3.96 -1.98
CA GLY A 32 0.70 -4.02 -3.43
C GLY A 32 0.95 -2.69 -4.14
N ILE A 33 1.26 -2.78 -5.43
CA ILE A 33 1.45 -1.65 -6.33
C ILE A 33 0.12 -1.32 -7.03
N ARG A 34 -0.21 -0.03 -7.14
CA ARG A 34 -1.34 0.49 -7.93
C ARG A 34 -0.98 0.54 -9.41
N PHE A 35 -1.35 -0.49 -10.16
CA PHE A 35 -1.03 -0.62 -11.58
C PHE A 35 -1.71 0.45 -12.46
N ASP A 36 -2.90 0.91 -12.06
CA ASP A 36 -3.58 2.03 -12.70
C ASP A 36 -2.75 3.32 -12.67
N LEU A 37 -2.14 3.61 -11.51
CA LEU A 37 -1.26 4.78 -11.35
C LEU A 37 0.10 4.57 -12.02
N MET A 38 0.66 3.35 -11.96
CA MET A 38 1.87 3.02 -12.71
C MET A 38 1.70 3.26 -14.20
N GLY A 39 0.62 2.73 -14.79
CA GLY A 39 0.34 2.87 -16.21
C GLY A 39 -0.01 4.30 -16.64
N ALA A 40 -0.63 5.08 -15.75
CA ALA A 40 -0.98 6.48 -16.03
C ALA A 40 0.23 7.42 -16.04
N PHE A 41 1.21 7.22 -15.15
CA PHE A 41 2.31 8.17 -14.94
C PHE A 41 3.69 7.70 -15.43
N TYR A 42 3.92 6.40 -15.52
CA TYR A 42 5.25 5.83 -15.81
C TYR A 42 5.21 4.91 -17.04
N ALA A 43 4.69 5.44 -18.15
CA ALA A 43 4.60 4.74 -19.42
C ALA A 43 5.76 5.10 -20.38
N GLY A 44 6.07 4.18 -21.29
CA GLY A 44 7.11 4.39 -22.30
C GLY A 44 8.51 4.46 -21.69
N SER A 45 9.21 5.58 -21.89
CA SER A 45 10.54 5.86 -21.34
C SER A 45 10.52 6.63 -20.03
N ILE A 46 9.34 6.91 -19.45
CA ILE A 46 9.20 7.62 -18.18
C ILE A 46 9.30 6.60 -17.05
N ALA A 47 10.38 6.66 -16.29
CA ALA A 47 10.60 5.82 -15.11
C ALA A 47 10.45 6.65 -13.82
N PRO A 48 9.98 6.04 -12.72
CA PRO A 48 9.97 6.70 -11.43
C PRO A 48 11.40 7.00 -10.96
N ARG A 49 11.60 8.17 -10.35
CA ARG A 49 12.87 8.60 -9.76
C ARG A 49 13.22 7.82 -8.50
N GLY A 50 12.23 7.17 -7.88
CA GLY A 50 12.42 6.26 -6.77
C GLY A 50 11.21 6.14 -5.86
N LEU A 51 11.41 5.48 -4.72
CA LEU A 51 10.35 5.13 -3.78
C LEU A 51 9.59 6.34 -3.22
N ARG A 52 10.29 7.45 -2.97
CA ARG A 52 9.66 8.68 -2.45
C ARG A 52 8.59 9.20 -3.40
N GLU A 53 8.91 9.30 -4.68
CA GLU A 53 7.96 9.74 -5.72
C GLU A 53 6.80 8.75 -5.85
N LEU A 54 7.09 7.44 -5.85
CA LEU A 54 6.04 6.41 -5.89
C LEU A 54 5.06 6.50 -4.70
N ARG A 55 5.55 6.84 -3.50
CA ARG A 55 4.70 7.07 -2.31
C ARG A 55 3.88 8.35 -2.42
N GLU A 56 4.51 9.45 -2.83
CA GLU A 56 3.84 10.75 -3.02
C GLU A 56 2.72 10.65 -4.07
N MET A 57 2.94 9.85 -5.13
CA MET A 57 1.96 9.56 -6.17
C MET A 57 0.92 8.50 -5.78
N GLY A 58 1.04 7.87 -4.61
CA GLY A 58 0.12 6.84 -4.13
C GLY A 58 0.21 5.50 -4.87
N VAL A 59 1.29 5.29 -5.63
CA VAL A 59 1.54 4.03 -6.34
C VAL A 59 1.80 2.87 -5.39
N VAL A 60 2.55 3.15 -4.32
CA VAL A 60 2.86 2.21 -3.24
C VAL A 60 2.29 2.75 -1.92
N PRO A 61 2.14 1.91 -0.89
CA PRO A 61 1.62 2.35 0.40
C PRO A 61 2.40 3.52 1.01
N LYS A 62 1.66 4.45 1.63
CA LYS A 62 2.26 5.63 2.28
C LYS A 62 3.10 5.23 3.49
N ALA A 63 4.12 6.02 3.82
CA ALA A 63 5.04 5.67 4.90
C ALA A 63 4.34 5.67 6.27
N GLU A 64 3.50 6.68 6.52
CA GLU A 64 2.74 6.85 7.76
C GLU A 64 1.71 5.72 8.02
N TRP A 65 1.35 4.95 6.99
CA TRP A 65 0.45 3.79 7.17
C TRP A 65 1.11 2.61 7.88
N TYR A 66 2.44 2.63 7.99
CA TYR A 66 3.22 1.65 8.74
C TYR A 66 3.43 2.07 10.20
N ASP A 67 2.97 3.24 10.62
CA ASP A 67 3.18 3.71 11.99
C ASP A 67 2.50 2.79 13.01
N GLY A 68 3.30 2.30 13.96
CA GLY A 68 2.88 1.37 15.00
C GLY A 68 2.59 -0.06 14.52
N VAL A 69 2.84 -0.39 13.25
CA VAL A 69 2.66 -1.74 12.71
C VAL A 69 3.71 -2.67 13.30
N SER A 70 3.28 -3.76 13.92
CA SER A 70 4.16 -4.78 14.49
C SER A 70 4.55 -5.85 13.47
N ASP A 71 3.64 -6.18 12.54
CA ASP A 71 3.81 -7.28 11.59
C ASP A 71 3.23 -6.94 10.22
N ILE A 72 3.92 -7.40 9.17
CA ILE A 72 3.48 -7.33 7.78
C ILE A 72 3.30 -8.76 7.28
N TYR A 73 2.10 -9.09 6.81
CA TYR A 73 1.79 -10.39 6.21
C TYR A 73 1.64 -10.23 4.71
N ILE A 74 2.42 -10.99 3.94
CA ILE A 74 2.33 -11.02 2.48
C ILE A 74 1.58 -12.28 2.09
N SER A 75 0.42 -12.11 1.46
CA SER A 75 -0.42 -13.24 1.08
C SER A 75 0.22 -14.11 0.00
N HIS A 76 0.90 -13.49 -0.98
CA HIS A 76 1.62 -14.12 -2.08
C HIS A 76 2.54 -13.11 -2.79
N MET A 77 3.34 -13.58 -3.75
CA MET A 77 4.15 -12.76 -4.67
C MET A 77 3.61 -12.83 -6.10
#